data_AF-A0A538RZI2-F1
#
_entry.id   AF-A0A538RZI2-F1
#
_cell.length_a   1.000
_cell.length_b   1.000
_cell.length_c   1.000
_cell.angle_alpha   90.00
_cell.angle_beta   90.00
_cell.angle_gamma   90.00
#
_symmetry.space_group_name_H-M   'P 1'
#
loop_
_entity.id
_entity.type
_entity.pdbx_description
1 polymer ?
#
loop_
_entity_poly.entity_id
_entity_poly.type
_entity_poly.pdbx_seq_one_letter_code
_entity_poly.pdbx_strand_id
1 'polypeptide(L)'
;MNTVAECTVPEKILLAASHLEEQGQSPFSAEALIVAAWQKFPKTFGLKGYTDQHPDSNKVLSCIMGERGLARRGWLSKMGQKLYALTKEGRHVVHRLQSGGEPTQTGTAPVRISRDLEKYVLGLFSSSAVQKFEEGLKDELTFADACRFWGITENLHGEALDRLRAILADVERVLGGSTAELSNGRSVSRDDLYLLTAVHEYLEERFARHLTLLRNRVGRN
;
A
#
# COMPACT_ATOMS: atom_id res chain seq x y z
N MET A 1 3.64 -22.53 -22.81
CA MET A 1 2.96 -21.73 -23.86
C MET A 1 2.72 -20.33 -23.28
N ASN A 2 2.90 -19.30 -24.09
CA ASN A 2 3.22 -17.92 -23.72
C ASN A 2 2.14 -17.15 -22.93
N THR A 3 2.24 -17.10 -21.60
CA THR A 3 1.36 -16.27 -20.73
C THR A 3 1.78 -14.79 -20.66
N VAL A 4 2.98 -14.43 -21.14
CA VAL A 4 3.54 -13.07 -20.98
C VAL A 4 2.92 -12.03 -21.93
N ALA A 5 2.14 -12.46 -22.92
CA ALA A 5 1.51 -11.56 -23.88
C ALA A 5 0.42 -10.67 -23.27
N GLU A 6 -0.22 -11.11 -22.18
CA GLU A 6 -1.36 -10.44 -21.55
C GLU A 6 -0.99 -9.49 -20.39
N CYS A 7 0.29 -9.37 -20.05
CA CYS A 7 0.71 -8.47 -18.96
C CYS A 7 0.52 -6.99 -19.34
N THR A 8 0.02 -6.21 -18.38
CA THR A 8 -0.07 -4.75 -18.46
C THR A 8 1.31 -4.11 -18.51
N VAL A 9 1.37 -2.82 -18.88
CA VAL A 9 2.65 -2.08 -18.94
C VAL A 9 3.39 -2.08 -17.58
N PRO A 10 2.75 -1.79 -16.43
CA PRO A 10 3.42 -1.85 -15.13
C PRO A 10 3.96 -3.26 -14.79
N GLU A 11 3.19 -4.30 -15.09
CA GLU A 11 3.57 -5.69 -14.81
C GLU A 11 4.78 -6.14 -15.65
N LYS A 12 4.83 -5.72 -16.92
CA LYS A 12 6.00 -5.95 -17.78
C LYS A 12 7.25 -5.28 -17.22
N ILE A 13 7.13 -4.08 -16.64
CA ILE A 13 8.25 -3.40 -15.97
C ILE A 13 8.66 -4.18 -14.70
N LEU A 14 7.72 -4.67 -13.90
CA LEU A 14 8.05 -5.50 -12.73
C LEU A 14 8.76 -6.81 -13.11
N LEU A 15 8.33 -7.46 -14.19
CA LEU A 15 9.00 -8.66 -14.72
C LEU A 15 10.41 -8.37 -15.25
N ALA A 16 10.68 -7.15 -15.70
CA ALA A 16 12.03 -6.70 -16.06
C ALA A 16 12.85 -6.37 -14.82
N ALA A 17 12.26 -5.73 -13.81
CA ALA A 17 12.91 -5.47 -12.52
C ALA A 17 13.31 -6.77 -11.79
N SER A 18 12.44 -7.79 -11.77
CA SER A 18 12.78 -9.11 -11.20
C SER A 18 13.97 -9.73 -11.90
N HIS A 19 14.02 -9.62 -13.23
CA HIS A 19 15.12 -10.16 -14.00
C HIS A 19 16.45 -9.48 -13.66
N LEU A 20 16.43 -8.17 -13.39
CA LEU A 20 17.62 -7.44 -12.91
C LEU A 20 18.03 -7.90 -11.50
N GLU A 21 17.08 -8.13 -10.58
CA GLU A 21 17.40 -8.69 -9.25
C GLU A 21 17.98 -10.11 -9.34
N GLU A 22 17.43 -10.98 -10.20
CA GLU A 22 17.95 -12.33 -10.47
C GLU A 22 19.38 -12.33 -11.02
N GLN A 23 19.77 -11.25 -11.72
CA GLN A 23 21.14 -11.02 -12.20
C GLN A 23 22.06 -10.38 -11.14
N GLY A 24 21.57 -10.17 -9.91
CA GLY A 24 22.35 -9.55 -8.84
C GLY A 24 22.49 -8.03 -8.96
N GLN A 25 21.68 -7.36 -9.78
CA GLN A 25 21.74 -5.92 -10.00
C GLN A 25 20.81 -5.13 -9.07
N SER A 26 20.54 -5.61 -7.85
CA SER A 26 19.72 -4.87 -6.87
C SER A 26 20.62 -4.07 -5.92
N PRO A 27 20.44 -2.74 -5.76
CA PRO A 27 19.49 -1.88 -6.47
C PRO A 27 19.93 -1.58 -7.92
N PHE A 28 18.97 -1.44 -8.83
CA PHE A 28 19.20 -1.16 -10.26
C PHE A 28 18.91 0.30 -10.60
N SER A 29 19.55 0.81 -11.66
CA SER A 29 19.28 2.14 -12.18
C SER A 29 18.00 2.19 -13.02
N ALA A 30 17.42 3.39 -13.15
CA ALA A 30 16.33 3.65 -14.09
C ALA A 30 16.71 3.27 -15.52
N GLU A 31 17.94 3.59 -15.93
CA GLU A 31 18.50 3.29 -17.25
C GLU A 31 18.59 1.78 -17.48
N ALA A 32 19.07 1.01 -16.49
CA ALA A 32 19.10 -0.44 -16.57
C ALA A 32 17.70 -1.04 -16.70
N LEU A 33 16.73 -0.53 -15.93
CA LEU A 33 15.34 -0.96 -16.00
C LEU A 33 14.69 -0.63 -17.35
N ILE A 34 14.97 0.54 -17.94
CA ILE A 34 14.51 0.92 -19.28
C ILE A 34 15.02 -0.09 -20.31
N VAL A 35 16.32 -0.37 -20.31
CA VAL A 35 16.95 -1.30 -21.25
C VAL A 35 16.40 -2.70 -21.07
N ALA A 36 16.31 -3.19 -19.83
CA ALA A 36 15.79 -4.52 -19.52
C ALA A 36 14.31 -4.68 -19.94
N ALA A 37 13.48 -3.67 -19.68
CA ALA A 37 12.07 -3.68 -20.09
C ALA A 37 11.91 -3.72 -21.61
N TRP A 38 12.71 -2.94 -22.33
CA TRP A 38 12.72 -2.93 -23.79
C TRP A 38 13.26 -4.24 -24.38
N GLN A 39 14.39 -4.75 -23.91
CA GLN A 39 14.95 -6.02 -24.37
C GLN A 39 13.95 -7.18 -24.20
N LYS A 40 13.22 -7.19 -23.07
CA LYS A 40 12.22 -8.22 -22.78
C LYS A 40 10.91 -8.01 -23.54
N PHE A 41 10.52 -6.76 -23.80
CA PHE A 41 9.25 -6.40 -24.43
C PHE A 41 9.41 -5.28 -25.48
N PRO A 42 10.12 -5.52 -26.60
CA PRO A 42 10.50 -4.47 -27.54
C PRO A 42 9.28 -3.80 -28.18
N LYS A 43 8.24 -4.58 -28.50
CA LYS A 43 6.96 -4.04 -29.02
C LYS A 43 6.25 -3.10 -28.05
N THR A 44 6.46 -3.26 -26.74
CA THR A 44 5.81 -2.42 -25.73
C THR A 44 6.62 -1.18 -25.41
N PHE A 45 7.94 -1.31 -25.22
CA PHE A 45 8.81 -0.22 -24.77
C PHE A 45 9.80 0.27 -25.82
N GLY A 46 9.64 -0.11 -27.08
CA GLY A 46 10.45 0.40 -28.18
C GLY A 46 9.99 1.77 -28.64
N LEU A 47 10.94 2.61 -29.03
CA LEU A 47 10.68 3.93 -29.60
C LEU A 47 9.88 3.79 -30.90
N LYS A 48 8.85 4.62 -31.09
CA LYS A 48 7.99 4.56 -32.29
C LYS A 48 8.83 4.83 -33.55
N GLY A 49 8.79 3.90 -34.50
CA GLY A 49 9.61 3.94 -35.73
C GLY A 49 11.01 3.30 -35.58
N TYR A 50 11.44 3.01 -34.34
CA TYR A 50 12.74 2.40 -34.00
C TYR A 50 12.57 1.28 -32.97
N THR A 51 11.44 0.57 -33.04
CA THR A 51 10.95 -0.30 -31.96
C THR A 51 11.94 -1.40 -31.58
N ASP A 52 12.69 -1.92 -32.54
CA ASP A 52 13.69 -2.98 -32.35
C ASP A 52 15.13 -2.43 -32.21
N GLN A 53 15.32 -1.10 -32.23
CA GLN A 53 16.63 -0.46 -32.19
C GLN A 53 16.86 0.36 -30.91
N HIS A 54 15.81 1.03 -30.41
CA HIS A 54 15.93 1.97 -29.29
C HIS A 54 14.77 1.84 -28.30
N PRO A 55 15.04 1.98 -26.97
CA PRO A 55 14.00 2.04 -25.96
C PRO A 55 13.28 3.39 -25.95
N ASP A 56 12.00 3.38 -25.59
CA ASP A 56 11.19 4.53 -25.22
C ASP A 56 11.28 4.75 -23.70
N SER A 57 12.26 5.55 -23.30
CA SER A 57 12.53 5.89 -21.91
C SER A 57 11.33 6.50 -21.19
N ASN A 58 10.56 7.34 -21.89
CA ASN A 58 9.43 8.06 -21.30
C ASN A 58 8.34 7.09 -20.84
N LYS A 59 8.07 6.06 -21.65
CA LYS A 59 7.05 5.05 -21.31
C LYS A 59 7.33 4.33 -20.00
N VAL A 60 8.60 4.02 -19.74
CA VAL A 60 9.04 3.38 -18.49
C VAL A 60 9.07 4.40 -17.34
N LEU A 61 9.69 5.56 -17.54
CA LEU A 61 9.84 6.59 -16.50
C LEU A 61 8.49 7.14 -16.00
N SER A 62 7.55 7.39 -16.90
CA SER A 62 6.18 7.80 -16.53
C SER A 62 5.45 6.71 -15.75
N CYS A 63 5.72 5.42 -16.02
CA CYS A 63 5.17 4.32 -15.24
C CYS A 63 5.85 4.15 -13.88
N ILE A 64 7.12 4.52 -13.73
CA ILE A 64 7.79 4.48 -12.42
C ILE A 64 7.30 5.62 -11.52
N MET A 65 7.24 6.85 -12.06
CA MET A 65 7.09 8.09 -11.27
C MET A 65 5.70 8.74 -11.34
N GLY A 66 4.81 8.29 -12.23
CA GLY A 66 3.49 8.89 -12.42
C GLY A 66 2.58 8.82 -11.19
N GLU A 67 1.40 9.44 -11.26
CA GLU A 67 0.42 9.45 -10.16
C GLU A 67 0.02 8.05 -9.68
N ARG A 68 -0.05 7.10 -10.62
CA ARG A 68 -0.24 5.65 -10.36
C ARG A 68 1.05 4.85 -10.59
N GLY A 69 2.19 5.49 -10.38
CA GLY A 69 3.49 4.93 -10.69
C GLY A 69 3.87 3.78 -9.77
N LEU A 70 4.74 2.90 -10.25
CA LEU A 70 5.22 1.71 -9.52
C LEU A 70 5.80 2.05 -8.14
N ALA A 71 6.45 3.21 -8.00
CA ALA A 71 6.99 3.67 -6.73
C ALA A 71 5.89 4.09 -5.75
N ARG A 72 4.86 4.82 -6.22
CA ARG A 72 3.71 5.22 -5.39
C ARG A 72 2.83 4.04 -4.99
N ARG A 73 2.73 3.02 -5.86
CA ARG A 73 2.07 1.74 -5.56
C ARG A 73 2.82 0.88 -4.55
N GLY A 74 4.01 1.30 -4.11
CA GLY A 74 4.84 0.54 -3.19
C GLY A 74 5.38 -0.76 -3.81
N TRP A 75 5.43 -0.89 -5.14
CA TRP A 75 6.00 -2.06 -5.82
C TRP A 75 7.49 -1.90 -6.10
N LEU A 76 7.95 -0.65 -6.23
CA LEU A 76 9.36 -0.28 -6.28
C LEU A 76 9.68 0.67 -5.14
N SER A 77 10.81 0.46 -4.48
CA SER A 77 11.38 1.42 -3.53
C SER A 77 12.47 2.23 -4.22
N LYS A 78 12.51 3.54 -3.97
CA LYS A 78 13.58 4.43 -4.44
C LYS A 78 14.71 4.44 -3.41
N MET A 79 15.85 3.85 -3.77
CA MET A 79 17.01 3.70 -2.88
C MET A 79 18.04 4.83 -3.01
N GLY A 80 17.86 5.73 -3.99
CA GLY A 80 18.79 6.84 -4.21
C GLY A 80 18.45 7.64 -5.47
N GLN A 81 19.40 8.43 -5.96
CA GLN A 81 19.25 9.14 -7.21
C GLN A 81 19.19 8.14 -8.36
N LYS A 82 18.00 7.98 -8.96
CA LYS A 82 17.71 7.03 -10.06
C LYS A 82 17.94 5.56 -9.73
N LEU A 83 18.09 5.19 -8.45
CA LEU A 83 18.24 3.81 -8.01
C LEU A 83 16.93 3.27 -7.44
N TYR A 84 16.56 2.07 -7.84
CA TYR A 84 15.33 1.39 -7.45
C TYR A 84 15.59 -0.07 -7.08
N ALA A 85 14.72 -0.62 -6.24
CA ALA A 85 14.69 -2.06 -5.95
C ALA A 85 13.23 -2.52 -5.85
N LEU A 86 12.98 -3.81 -6.06
CA LEU A 86 11.65 -4.35 -5.79
C LEU A 86 11.41 -4.34 -4.27
N THR A 87 10.19 -3.98 -3.89
CA THR A 87 9.70 -4.19 -2.54
C THR A 87 9.24 -5.64 -2.36
N LYS A 88 8.86 -6.01 -1.13
CA LYS A 88 8.24 -7.31 -0.86
C LYS A 88 6.96 -7.48 -1.67
N GLU A 89 6.15 -6.43 -1.76
CA GLU A 89 4.90 -6.36 -2.50
C GLU A 89 5.14 -6.51 -4.01
N GLY A 90 6.15 -5.81 -4.54
CA GLY A 90 6.57 -5.95 -5.94
C GLY A 90 6.98 -7.37 -6.30
N ARG A 91 7.76 -8.03 -5.42
CA ARG A 91 8.16 -9.44 -5.59
C ARG A 91 6.97 -10.40 -5.55
N HIS A 92 5.99 -10.18 -4.67
CA HIS A 92 4.76 -10.99 -4.65
C HIS A 92 3.97 -10.88 -5.97
N VAL A 93 3.85 -9.67 -6.52
CA VAL A 93 3.20 -9.45 -7.82
C VAL A 93 3.92 -10.21 -8.93
N VAL A 94 5.26 -10.12 -8.98
CA VAL A 94 6.09 -10.86 -9.95
C VAL A 94 5.88 -12.37 -9.83
N HIS A 95 5.96 -12.91 -8.61
CA HIS A 95 5.79 -14.35 -8.37
C HIS A 95 4.43 -14.85 -8.85
N ARG A 96 3.37 -14.05 -8.64
CA ARG A 96 2.03 -14.35 -9.15
C ARG A 96 1.98 -14.37 -10.68
N LEU A 97 2.58 -13.37 -11.33
CA LEU A 97 2.64 -13.29 -12.80
C LEU A 97 3.40 -14.47 -13.42
N GLN A 98 4.47 -14.93 -12.77
CA GLN A 98 5.28 -16.06 -13.24
C GLN A 98 4.58 -17.41 -13.02
N SER A 99 3.80 -17.54 -11.95
CA SER A 99 3.08 -18.77 -11.59
C SER A 99 1.82 -19.01 -12.44
N GLY A 100 1.54 -18.16 -13.44
CA GLY A 100 0.35 -18.27 -14.29
C GLY A 100 -0.96 -18.05 -13.53
N GLY A 101 -0.91 -17.40 -12.36
CA GLY A 101 -2.11 -16.92 -11.70
C GLY A 101 -2.84 -15.98 -12.66
N GLU A 102 -4.15 -16.16 -12.81
CA GLU A 102 -4.96 -15.34 -13.71
C GLU A 102 -4.59 -13.86 -13.55
N PRO A 103 -4.46 -13.10 -14.65
CA PRO A 103 -4.26 -11.68 -14.56
C PRO A 103 -5.39 -11.16 -13.68
N THR A 104 -5.07 -10.65 -12.50
CA THR A 104 -6.03 -9.79 -11.81
C THR A 104 -6.13 -8.59 -12.73
N GLN A 105 -7.10 -8.66 -13.63
CA GLN A 105 -7.59 -7.53 -14.38
C GLN A 105 -7.59 -6.38 -13.38
N THR A 106 -6.82 -5.33 -13.67
CA THR A 106 -7.02 -4.00 -13.10
C THR A 106 -8.37 -3.45 -13.56
N GLY A 107 -9.43 -4.21 -13.30
CA GLY A 107 -10.71 -4.24 -13.98
C GLY A 107 -11.82 -4.92 -13.16
N THR A 108 -11.53 -5.59 -12.04
CA THR A 108 -12.49 -5.55 -10.94
C THR A 108 -12.59 -4.08 -10.56
N ALA A 109 -13.80 -3.51 -10.66
CA ALA A 109 -14.05 -2.14 -10.20
C ALA A 109 -13.27 -1.94 -8.90
N PRO A 110 -12.48 -0.85 -8.76
CA PRO A 110 -11.73 -0.61 -7.53
C PRO A 110 -12.71 -0.85 -6.41
N VAL A 111 -12.37 -1.74 -5.48
CA VAL A 111 -13.21 -2.02 -4.33
C VAL A 111 -13.48 -0.67 -3.69
N ARG A 112 -14.64 -0.11 -4.01
CA ARG A 112 -14.98 1.27 -3.70
C ARG A 112 -15.51 1.22 -2.29
N ILE A 113 -14.57 1.40 -1.38
CA ILE A 113 -14.90 1.72 0.00
C ILE A 113 -15.77 2.98 -0.05
N SER A 114 -16.87 3.00 0.72
CA SER A 114 -17.70 4.20 0.84
C SER A 114 -16.81 5.39 1.23
N ARG A 115 -17.08 6.59 0.69
CA ARG A 115 -16.31 7.81 1.01
C ARG A 115 -16.17 8.06 2.51
N ASP A 116 -17.18 7.67 3.29
CA ASP A 116 -17.16 7.84 4.74
C ASP A 116 -16.19 6.88 5.42
N LEU A 117 -16.18 5.61 5.01
CA LEU A 117 -15.25 4.60 5.50
C LEU A 117 -13.82 4.94 5.09
N GLU A 118 -13.64 5.38 3.84
CA GLU A 118 -12.36 5.81 3.31
C GLU A 118 -11.79 7.00 4.10
N LYS A 119 -12.59 8.05 4.32
CA LYS A 119 -12.16 9.22 5.11
C LYS A 119 -11.74 8.82 6.52
N TYR A 120 -12.44 7.85 7.12
CA TYR A 120 -12.13 7.35 8.45
C TYR A 120 -10.80 6.59 8.47
N VAL A 121 -10.60 5.64 7.55
CA VAL A 121 -9.35 4.87 7.40
C VAL A 121 -8.16 5.79 7.12
N LEU A 122 -8.33 6.79 6.26
CA LEU A 122 -7.31 7.83 6.03
C LEU A 122 -6.96 8.59 7.31
N GLY A 123 -7.96 8.95 8.11
CA GLY A 123 -7.77 9.59 9.40
C GLY A 123 -6.91 8.73 10.34
N LEU A 124 -7.19 7.43 10.44
CA LEU A 124 -6.42 6.50 11.26
C LEU A 124 -4.96 6.45 10.84
N PHE A 125 -4.69 6.29 9.54
CA PHE A 125 -3.32 6.26 9.02
C PHE A 125 -2.55 7.57 9.19
N SER A 126 -3.25 8.70 9.22
CA SER A 126 -2.63 10.01 9.46
C SER A 126 -2.37 10.31 10.95
N SER A 127 -2.78 9.41 11.85
CA SER A 127 -2.60 9.64 13.29
C SER A 127 -1.15 9.47 13.72
N SER A 128 -0.73 10.31 14.68
CA SER A 128 0.57 10.19 15.34
C SER A 128 0.75 8.83 16.02
N ALA A 129 -0.35 8.18 16.40
CA ALA A 129 -0.31 6.87 17.04
C ALA A 129 0.18 5.77 16.09
N VAL A 130 -0.32 5.74 14.86
CA VAL A 130 0.12 4.75 13.85
C VAL A 130 1.58 4.99 13.48
N GLN A 131 1.96 6.25 13.25
CA GLN A 131 3.33 6.59 12.89
C GLN A 131 4.34 6.17 13.97
N LYS A 132 4.09 6.51 15.24
CA LYS A 132 4.96 6.10 16.37
C LYS A 132 5.00 4.58 16.54
N PHE A 133 3.90 3.88 16.25
CA PHE A 133 3.86 2.43 16.36
C PHE A 133 4.68 1.74 15.26
N GLU A 134 4.66 2.27 14.03
CA GLU A 134 5.48 1.82 12.91
C GLU A 134 6.98 2.11 13.14
N GLU A 135 7.31 3.27 13.71
CA GLU A 135 8.68 3.68 14.03
C GLU A 135 9.26 2.95 15.27
N GLY A 136 8.48 2.08 15.92
CA GLY A 136 8.91 1.33 17.11
C GLY A 136 8.92 2.16 18.40
N LEU A 137 8.46 3.42 18.36
CA LEU A 137 8.38 4.36 19.49
C LEU A 137 7.11 4.14 20.33
N LYS A 138 6.72 2.89 20.54
CA LYS A 138 5.46 2.52 21.22
C LYS A 138 5.40 3.03 22.66
N ASP A 139 6.56 3.13 23.33
CA ASP A 139 6.66 3.63 24.70
C ASP A 139 6.43 5.14 24.82
N GLU A 140 6.59 5.90 23.72
CA GLU A 140 6.31 7.33 23.65
C GLU A 140 4.85 7.65 23.28
N LEU A 141 4.01 6.61 23.11
CA LEU A 141 2.58 6.80 22.91
C LEU A 141 1.96 7.39 24.17
N THR A 142 1.24 8.50 23.98
CA THR A 142 0.52 9.22 25.02
C THR A 142 -0.97 8.94 24.93
N PHE A 143 -1.71 9.21 26.02
CA PHE A 143 -3.16 9.06 26.00
C PHE A 143 -3.84 10.01 25.01
N ALA A 144 -3.25 11.19 24.78
CA ALA A 144 -3.73 12.13 23.76
C ALA A 144 -3.60 11.58 22.33
N ASP A 145 -2.52 10.83 22.05
CA ASP A 145 -2.37 10.13 20.76
C ASP A 145 -3.46 9.07 20.60
N ALA A 146 -3.79 8.34 21.68
CA ALA A 146 -4.85 7.33 21.69
C ALA A 146 -6.24 7.96 21.43
N CYS A 147 -6.57 9.06 22.11
CA CYS A 147 -7.84 9.78 21.89
C CYS A 147 -7.97 10.27 20.45
N ARG A 148 -6.90 10.82 19.86
CA ARG A 148 -6.90 11.27 18.46
C ARG A 148 -7.08 10.10 17.49
N PHE A 149 -6.43 8.97 17.77
CA PHE A 149 -6.57 7.75 16.97
C PHE A 149 -8.01 7.23 16.96
N TRP A 150 -8.67 7.19 18.11
CA TRP A 150 -10.08 6.76 18.20
C TRP A 150 -11.09 7.84 17.80
N GLY A 151 -10.64 9.08 17.58
CA GLY A 151 -11.52 10.22 17.36
C GLY A 151 -12.40 10.55 18.58
N ILE A 152 -11.95 10.19 19.79
CA ILE A 152 -12.64 10.47 21.05
C ILE A 152 -12.50 11.96 21.36
N THR A 153 -13.62 12.68 21.25
CA THR A 153 -13.81 14.02 21.84
C THR A 153 -14.47 13.87 23.20
N GLU A 154 -14.46 14.93 24.02
CA GLU A 154 -14.94 14.97 25.42
C GLU A 154 -16.37 14.43 25.68
N ASN A 155 -17.11 13.98 24.65
CA ASN A 155 -18.46 13.42 24.72
C ASN A 155 -18.65 12.00 24.12
N LEU A 156 -17.63 11.34 23.54
CA LEU A 156 -17.78 10.06 22.80
C LEU A 156 -16.79 8.98 23.29
N HIS A 157 -17.22 8.02 24.13
CA HIS A 157 -16.25 7.25 24.95
C HIS A 157 -16.30 5.71 24.83
N GLY A 158 -17.45 5.10 24.57
CA GLY A 158 -17.59 3.63 24.49
C GLY A 158 -17.86 3.15 23.06
N GLU A 159 -18.90 3.73 22.45
CA GLU A 159 -19.27 3.41 21.06
C GLU A 159 -18.14 3.69 20.06
N ALA A 160 -17.22 4.62 20.34
CA ALA A 160 -16.12 4.93 19.43
C ALA A 160 -15.14 3.74 19.25
N LEU A 161 -14.89 2.97 20.33
CA LEU A 161 -14.01 1.79 20.30
C LEU A 161 -14.68 0.64 19.54
N ASP A 162 -15.94 0.35 19.86
CA ASP A 162 -16.72 -0.68 19.18
C ASP A 162 -16.95 -0.32 17.71
N ARG A 163 -17.14 0.96 17.41
CA ARG A 163 -17.26 1.50 16.04
C ARG A 163 -15.98 1.33 15.24
N LEU A 164 -14.80 1.53 15.83
CA LEU A 164 -13.54 1.29 15.12
C LEU A 164 -13.42 -0.18 14.70
N ARG A 165 -13.72 -1.12 15.61
CA ARG A 165 -13.71 -2.56 15.30
C ARG A 165 -14.70 -2.91 14.20
N ALA A 166 -15.92 -2.37 14.28
CA ALA A 166 -16.95 -2.57 13.25
C ALA A 166 -16.51 -2.02 11.88
N ILE A 167 -15.91 -0.83 11.85
CA ILE A 167 -15.41 -0.21 10.62
C ILE A 167 -14.28 -1.04 10.01
N LEU A 168 -13.30 -1.47 10.81
CA LEU A 168 -12.19 -2.31 10.32
C LEU A 168 -12.71 -3.65 9.76
N ALA A 169 -13.67 -4.27 10.42
CA ALA A 169 -14.30 -5.51 9.94
C ALA A 169 -15.12 -5.30 8.65
N ASP A 170 -15.82 -4.18 8.52
CA ASP A 170 -16.55 -3.82 7.30
C ASP A 170 -15.58 -3.55 6.13
N VAL A 171 -14.47 -2.85 6.39
CA VAL A 171 -13.43 -2.62 5.38
C VAL A 171 -12.75 -3.93 4.99
N GLU A 172 -12.47 -4.83 5.95
CA GLU A 172 -11.93 -6.16 5.65
C GLU A 172 -12.90 -6.99 4.78
N ARG A 173 -14.19 -6.98 5.12
CA ARG A 173 -15.23 -7.68 4.35
C ARG A 173 -15.34 -7.13 2.93
N VAL A 174 -15.26 -5.81 2.78
CA VAL A 174 -15.30 -5.12 1.48
C VAL A 174 -14.05 -5.42 0.65
N LEU A 175 -12.88 -5.50 1.28
CA LEU A 175 -11.62 -5.85 0.61
C LEU A 175 -11.60 -7.31 0.15
N GLY A 176 -12.16 -8.25 0.91
CA GLY A 176 -12.31 -9.66 0.51
C GLY A 176 -11.00 -10.37 0.16
N GLY A 177 -9.85 -9.84 0.61
CA GLY A 177 -8.50 -10.31 0.26
C GLY A 177 -7.78 -9.54 -0.86
N SER A 178 -8.45 -8.57 -1.47
CA SER A 178 -7.88 -7.63 -2.45
C SER A 178 -7.37 -6.35 -1.77
N THR A 179 -6.66 -5.51 -2.53
CA THR A 179 -6.26 -4.16 -2.10
C THR A 179 -7.23 -3.10 -2.65
N ALA A 180 -7.60 -2.10 -1.86
CA ALA A 180 -8.37 -0.94 -2.33
C ALA A 180 -7.48 0.28 -2.50
N GLU A 181 -7.64 1.00 -3.61
CA GLU A 181 -6.97 2.29 -3.82
C GLU A 181 -7.85 3.41 -3.26
N LEU A 182 -7.31 4.15 -2.30
CA LEU A 182 -7.95 5.34 -1.73
C LEU A 182 -7.72 6.55 -2.64
N SER A 183 -8.55 7.58 -2.50
CA SER A 183 -8.56 8.84 -3.24
C SER A 183 -7.29 9.66 -3.11
N ASN A 184 -6.48 9.44 -2.07
CA ASN A 184 -5.15 10.04 -1.95
C ASN A 184 -4.05 9.24 -2.68
N GLY A 185 -4.41 8.18 -3.39
CA GLY A 185 -3.49 7.27 -4.08
C GLY A 185 -2.82 6.23 -3.18
N ARG A 186 -3.15 6.17 -1.88
CA ARG A 186 -2.68 5.10 -0.98
C ARG A 186 -3.46 3.82 -1.28
N SER A 187 -2.77 2.71 -1.41
CA SER A 187 -3.41 1.38 -1.42
C SER A 187 -3.57 0.89 0.02
N VAL A 188 -4.75 0.39 0.36
CA VAL A 188 -5.04 -0.29 1.62
C VAL A 188 -5.12 -1.77 1.35
N SER A 189 -4.30 -2.53 2.06
CA SER A 189 -4.24 -3.98 2.05
C SER A 189 -4.78 -4.58 3.35
N ARG A 190 -4.81 -5.91 3.41
CA ARG A 190 -5.14 -6.63 4.65
C ARG A 190 -4.08 -6.42 5.73
N ASP A 191 -2.81 -6.33 5.33
CA ASP A 191 -1.68 -6.07 6.25
C ASP A 191 -1.82 -4.69 6.90
N ASP A 192 -2.29 -3.69 6.15
CA ASP A 192 -2.61 -2.36 6.67
C ASP A 192 -3.73 -2.41 7.72
N LEU A 193 -4.77 -3.25 7.53
CA LEU A 193 -5.82 -3.44 8.53
C LEU A 193 -5.33 -4.18 9.76
N TYR A 194 -4.45 -5.17 9.61
CA TYR A 194 -3.80 -5.84 10.73
C TYR A 194 -2.97 -4.86 11.55
N LEU A 195 -2.23 -3.95 10.90
CA LEU A 195 -1.50 -2.89 11.58
C LEU A 195 -2.45 -2.00 12.40
N LEU A 196 -3.53 -1.49 11.80
CA LEU A 196 -4.51 -0.65 12.51
C LEU A 196 -5.15 -1.37 13.69
N THR A 197 -5.43 -2.67 13.55
CA THR A 197 -5.95 -3.52 14.62
C THR A 197 -4.94 -3.69 15.74
N ALA A 198 -3.66 -3.95 15.41
CA ALA A 198 -2.59 -4.06 16.40
C ALA A 198 -2.33 -2.75 17.15
N VAL A 199 -2.41 -1.60 16.46
CA VAL A 199 -2.34 -0.28 17.10
C VAL A 199 -3.52 -0.08 18.05
N HIS A 200 -4.73 -0.44 17.64
CA HIS A 200 -5.93 -0.37 18.47
C HIS A 200 -5.79 -1.22 19.74
N GLU A 201 -5.43 -2.50 19.62
CA GLU A 201 -5.27 -3.41 20.75
C GLU A 201 -4.21 -2.92 21.73
N TYR A 202 -3.05 -2.48 21.21
CA TYR A 202 -1.98 -1.95 22.04
C TYR A 202 -2.40 -0.71 22.84
N LEU A 203 -3.09 0.25 22.18
CA LEU A 203 -3.57 1.45 22.85
C LEU A 203 -4.64 1.15 23.88
N GLU A 204 -5.55 0.20 23.58
CA GLU A 204 -6.60 -0.24 24.49
C GLU A 204 -6.01 -0.85 25.76
N GLU A 205 -5.02 -1.73 25.61
CA GLU A 205 -4.31 -2.35 26.74
C GLU A 205 -3.51 -1.33 27.54
N ARG A 206 -2.67 -0.54 26.87
CA ARG A 206 -1.79 0.46 27.52
C ARG A 206 -2.59 1.51 28.31
N PHE A 207 -3.74 1.93 27.79
CA PHE A 207 -4.55 2.98 28.38
C PHE A 207 -5.84 2.48 29.04
N ALA A 208 -5.98 1.18 29.30
CA ALA A 208 -7.17 0.56 29.90
C ALA A 208 -7.63 1.26 31.20
N ARG A 209 -6.68 1.69 32.05
CA ARG A 209 -6.99 2.43 33.29
C ARG A 209 -7.62 3.80 33.00
N HIS A 210 -7.10 4.54 32.03
CA HIS A 210 -7.64 5.83 31.62
C HIS A 210 -9.02 5.67 30.98
N LEU A 211 -9.20 4.64 30.14
CA LEU A 211 -10.49 4.29 29.54
C LEU A 211 -11.55 3.90 30.59
N THR A 212 -11.15 3.15 31.61
CA THR A 212 -12.04 2.78 32.74
C THR A 212 -12.47 4.02 33.53
N LEU A 213 -11.55 4.94 33.82
CA LEU A 213 -11.86 6.20 34.50
C LEU A 213 -12.80 7.09 33.67
N LEU A 214 -12.62 7.13 32.35
CA LEU A 214 -13.51 7.84 31.43
C LEU A 214 -14.92 7.24 31.40
N ARG A 215 -15.06 5.90 31.31
CA ARG A 215 -16.37 5.22 31.37
C ARG A 215 -17.11 5.52 32.68
N ASN A 216 -16.39 5.54 33.81
CA ASN A 216 -16.98 5.73 35.13
C ASN A 216 -17.38 7.18 35.44
N ARG A 217 -16.77 8.19 34.78
CA ARG A 217 -17.17 9.59 34.94
C ARG A 217 -18.52 9.90 34.31
N VAL A 218 -18.89 9.19 33.24
CA VAL A 218 -20.14 9.43 32.50
C VAL A 218 -21.36 8.88 33.24
N GLY A 219 -21.23 7.76 33.97
CA GLY A 219 -22.35 7.19 34.75
C GLY A 219 -22.73 7.98 36.02
N ARG A 220 -22.20 9.18 36.21
CA ARG A 220 -22.39 10.02 37.40
C ARG A 220 -23.01 11.40 37.10
N ASN A 221 -23.32 11.68 35.83
CA ASN A 221 -24.17 12.78 35.37
C ASN A 221 -25.49 12.22 34.84
#